data_AF-A0AAX4MB16-F1
#
_entry.id   AF-A0AAX4MB16-F1
#
_cell.length_a   1.000
_cell.length_b   1.000
_cell.length_c   1.000
_cell.angle_alpha   90.00
_cell.angle_beta   90.00
_cell.angle_gamma   90.00
#
_symmetry.space_group_name_H-M   'P 1'
#
loop_
_entity.id
_entity.type
_entity.pdbx_description
1 polymer ?
#
loop_
_entity_poly.entity_id
_entity_poly.type
_entity_poly.pdbx_seq_one_letter_code
_entity_poly.pdbx_strand_id
1 'polypeptide(L)' 'MDVNIDGVIAMDVTIEGRPQVSRMEIVDSGRRRRFSNEAKLAIVAESYSAPQQVTATARRHGITRF' A
#
# COMPACT_ATOMS: atom_id res chain seq x y z
N MET A 1 -27.99 7.77 16.28
CA MET A 1 -26.73 7.66 17.04
C MET A 1 -25.66 8.11 16.08
N ASP A 2 -25.43 9.42 16.05
CA ASP A 2 -24.55 10.01 15.03
C ASP A 2 -23.15 10.06 15.63
N VAL A 3 -22.33 9.11 15.22
CA VAL A 3 -20.89 9.14 15.53
C VAL A 3 -20.26 10.17 14.61
N ASN A 4 -20.01 11.36 15.17
CA ASN A 4 -19.25 12.41 14.51
C ASN A 4 -17.80 11.94 14.32
N ILE A 5 -17.39 11.77 13.06
CA ILE A 5 -16.08 11.27 12.62
C ILE A 5 -15.04 12.40 12.49
N ASP A 6 -15.45 13.66 12.66
CA ASP A 6 -14.61 14.84 12.38
C ASP A 6 -13.67 15.22 13.55
N GLY A 7 -13.67 14.44 14.64
CA GLY A 7 -12.87 14.70 15.84
C GLY A 7 -11.46 14.11 15.88
N VAL A 8 -11.03 13.33 14.88
CA VAL A 8 -9.70 12.69 14.87
C VAL A 8 -8.63 13.63 14.27
N ILE A 9 -8.66 14.90 14.66
CA ILE A 9 -7.61 15.86 14.31
C ILE A 9 -6.57 15.85 15.43
N ALA A 10 -5.39 15.34 15.09
CA ALA A 10 -4.13 15.43 15.83
C ALA A 10 -4.07 14.73 17.21
N MET A 11 -3.96 13.40 17.22
CA MET A 11 -3.28 12.72 18.33
C MET A 11 -1.80 12.54 17.99
N ASP A 12 -0.97 13.37 18.62
CA ASP A 12 0.45 13.05 18.83
C ASP A 12 0.53 11.90 19.83
N VAL A 13 0.75 10.69 19.30
CA VAL A 13 0.95 9.48 20.10
C VAL A 13 2.42 9.46 20.49
N THR A 14 2.77 10.22 21.52
CA THR A 14 4.08 10.18 22.15
C THR A 14 4.16 8.93 23.04
N ILE A 15 4.48 7.79 22.43
CA ILE A 15 4.84 6.57 23.16
C ILE A 15 6.26 6.80 23.68
N GLU A 16 6.40 7.05 24.99
CA GLU A 16 7.69 7.27 25.64
C GLU A 16 8.69 6.14 25.31
N GLY A 17 9.86 6.52 24.81
CA GLY A 17 10.94 5.61 24.43
C GLY A 17 10.95 5.15 22.95
N ARG A 18 9.98 5.56 22.12
CA ARG A 18 10.03 5.31 20.67
C ARG A 18 10.62 6.52 19.93
N PRO A 19 11.43 6.30 18.86
CA PRO A 19 11.93 7.40 18.03
C PRO A 19 10.75 8.24 17.52
N GLN A 20 10.94 9.56 17.47
CA GLN A 20 9.94 10.49 16.93
C GLN A 20 9.58 10.07 15.50
N VAL A 21 8.35 9.62 15.31
CA VAL A 21 7.81 9.25 14.00
C VAL A 21 7.10 10.46 13.42
N SER A 22 7.65 11.03 12.36
CA SER A 22 6.96 12.04 11.58
C SER A 22 6.05 11.37 10.54
N ARG A 23 4.86 11.95 10.33
CA ARG A 23 3.98 11.53 9.23
C ARG A 23 4.66 11.87 7.91
N MET A 24 5.02 10.85 7.13
CA MET A 24 5.48 11.08 5.76
C MET A 24 4.30 11.51 4.90
N GLU A 25 4.42 12.66 4.25
CA GLU A 25 3.42 13.14 3.30
C GLU A 25 3.35 12.21 2.10
N ILE A 26 2.13 11.91 1.63
CA ILE A 26 1.93 11.17 0.39
C ILE A 26 2.16 12.15 -0.76
N VAL A 27 3.42 12.35 -1.12
CA VAL A 27 3.79 13.09 -2.33
C VAL A 27 3.51 12.24 -3.57
N ASP A 28 2.70 12.77 -4.50
CA ASP A 28 2.56 12.21 -5.85
C ASP A 28 3.81 12.58 -6.66
N SER A 29 4.93 11.93 -6.38
CA SER A 29 6.22 12.19 -7.04
C SER A 29 6.29 11.66 -8.48
N GLY A 30 5.15 11.32 -9.09
CA GLY A 30 5.08 10.53 -10.31
C GLY A 30 5.69 9.13 -10.12
N ARG A 31 5.61 8.27 -11.16
CA ARG A 31 6.15 6.90 -11.17
C ARG A 31 5.50 5.88 -10.20
N ARG A 32 4.40 6.20 -9.51
CA ARG A 32 3.57 5.18 -8.84
C ARG A 32 2.68 4.49 -9.87
N ARG A 33 2.93 3.21 -10.14
CA ARG A 33 2.08 2.39 -11.01
C ARG A 33 0.66 2.34 -10.42
N ARG A 34 -0.34 2.73 -11.22
CA ARG A 34 -1.75 2.55 -10.89
C ARG A 34 -2.26 1.32 -11.62
N PHE A 35 -2.87 0.41 -10.88
CA PHE A 35 -3.60 -0.72 -11.44
C PHE A 35 -5.09 -0.46 -11.25
N SER A 36 -5.88 -0.67 -12.30
CA SER A 36 -7.33 -0.77 -12.15
C SER A 36 -7.67 -1.94 -11.22
N ASN A 37 -8.86 -1.94 -10.64
CA ASN A 37 -9.29 -3.05 -9.78
C ASN A 37 -9.31 -4.38 -10.56
N GLU A 38 -9.75 -4.34 -11.82
CA GLU A 38 -9.70 -5.49 -12.72
C GLU A 38 -8.27 -5.99 -12.96
N ALA A 39 -7.32 -5.08 -13.21
CA ALA A 39 -5.92 -5.46 -13.39
C ALA A 39 -5.34 -6.10 -12.11
N LYS A 40 -5.70 -5.60 -10.91
CA LYS A 40 -5.29 -6.23 -9.65
C LYS A 40 -5.82 -7.66 -9.55
N LEU A 41 -7.08 -7.89 -9.89
CA LEU A 41 -7.69 -9.23 -9.85
C LEU A 41 -6.99 -10.19 -10.82
N ALA A 42 -6.70 -9.73 -12.04
CA ALA A 42 -5.97 -10.53 -13.02
C ALA A 42 -4.55 -10.91 -12.54
N ILE A 43 -3.82 -9.94 -11.98
CA ILE A 43 -2.47 -10.15 -11.42
C ILE A 43 -2.52 -11.17 -10.26
N VAL A 44 -3.52 -11.05 -9.38
CA VAL A 44 -3.71 -12.00 -8.28
C VAL A 44 -3.99 -13.39 -8.84
N ALA A 45 -4.93 -13.54 -9.77
CA ALA A 45 -5.27 -14.82 -10.37
C ALA A 45 -4.04 -15.49 -11.03
N GLU A 46 -3.24 -14.72 -11.76
CA GLU A 46 -1.97 -15.17 -12.37
C GLU A 46 -0.99 -15.69 -11.31
N SER A 47 -0.87 -15.00 -10.17
CA SER A 47 0.05 -15.42 -9.10
C SER A 47 -0.30 -16.76 -8.43
N TYR A 48 -1.56 -17.19 -8.55
CA TYR A 48 -2.06 -18.47 -8.01
C TYR A 48 -2.12 -19.59 -9.07
N SER A 49 -1.74 -19.33 -10.34
CA SER A 49 -1.92 -20.31 -11.41
C SER A 49 -1.01 -21.54 -11.30
N ALA A 50 0.10 -21.44 -10.54
CA ALA A 50 1.02 -22.53 -10.27
C ALA A 50 1.86 -22.24 -9.01
N PRO A 51 2.56 -23.25 -8.45
CA PRO A 51 3.53 -23.02 -7.39
C PRO A 51 4.61 -22.00 -7.79
N GLN A 52 5.05 -21.19 -6.83
CA GLN A 52 6.19 -20.26 -6.94
C GLN A 52 6.04 -19.13 -8.00
N GLN A 53 4.81 -18.79 -8.41
CA GLN A 53 4.56 -17.76 -9.44
C GLN A 53 4.60 -16.32 -8.94
N VAL A 54 4.59 -16.07 -7.62
CA VAL A 54 4.46 -14.73 -7.03
C VAL A 54 5.57 -13.79 -7.52
N THR A 55 6.84 -14.20 -7.45
CA THR A 55 7.98 -13.36 -7.88
C THR A 55 7.98 -13.12 -9.39
N ALA A 56 7.68 -14.15 -10.19
CA ALA A 56 7.61 -14.04 -11.64
C ALA A 56 6.50 -13.08 -12.08
N THR A 57 5.33 -13.17 -11.45
CA THR A 57 4.19 -12.27 -11.66
C THR A 57 4.53 -10.84 -11.24
N ALA A 58 5.15 -10.65 -10.08
CA ALA A 58 5.57 -9.33 -9.61
C ALA A 58 6.58 -8.65 -10.54
N ARG A 59 7.51 -9.40 -11.14
CA ARG A 59 8.47 -8.88 -12.13
C ARG A 59 7.79 -8.49 -13.43
N ARG A 60 6.90 -9.36 -13.96
CA ARG A 60 6.13 -9.09 -15.19
C ARG A 60 5.33 -7.80 -15.11
N HIS A 61 4.70 -7.54 -13.96
CA HIS A 61 3.87 -6.35 -13.75
C HIS A 61 4.65 -5.15 -13.19
N GLY A 62 5.98 -5.25 -13.09
CA GLY A 62 6.86 -4.18 -12.60
C GLY A 62 6.54 -3.73 -11.16
N ILE A 63 6.05 -4.66 -10.34
CA ILE A 63 5.80 -4.48 -8.91
C ILE A 63 7.12 -4.52 -8.14
N THR A 64 8.07 -5.35 -8.61
CA THR A 64 9.43 -5.44 -8.06
C THR A 64 10.48 -5.31 -9.17
N ARG A 65 11.69 -4.83 -8.81
CA ARG A 65 12.83 -4.68 -9.74
C ARG A 65 14.06 -5.54 -9.42
N PHE A 66 14.02 -6.32 -8.34
CA PHE A 66 15.16 -7.11 -7.86
C PHE A 66 15.30 -8.45 -8.60
#